data_AF-A0A1J4UGE0-F1
#
_entry.id   AF-A0A1J4UGE0-F1
#
_cell.length_a   1.000
_cell.length_b   1.000
_cell.length_c   1.000
_cell.angle_alpha   90.00
_cell.angle_beta   90.00
_cell.angle_gamma   90.00
#
_symmetry.space_group_name_H-M   'P 1'
#
loop_
_entity.id
_entity.type
_entity.pdbx_description
1 polymer ?
#
loop_
_entity_poly.entity_id
_entity_poly.type
_entity_poly.pdbx_seq_one_letter_code
_entity_poly.pdbx_strand_id
1 'polypeptide(L)'
;MNERNGVSPQVLLVVTTATIVVLAVAFAGCMGKPTATELAVSITGPDGERVSADVAVYAGETLLQQTAATEGRAILKDLPQGSKVTLIVSKPGFEPTQTEFVAGSKPLLLLELKKATAVARVQGTADFLIVSVRNRLESKYGSQTASEIIGKMQRLAEAVETTEKLSTQVVLLDDTDSMAEFNATQLQSASEERTLAAINILVLKAKPKYLLIVGGEKIVPFQRIQNPLMHAPESDAFQFIWQTDTEVLTDNPYAIAALDSKCSDCQPDIAVGRLPDGTEDFAQGDALLSTMLDNAIAAHNFRPTFSYASKMISSDSYYHYLDRLPFETDSQFAIVPPAFGVKLIDLSYNPGSSGELHERFKSNTVFLSVHGNEPLQEQALEGRERGSIEGFLVLNPGLADSIDYDGKIVLADSCYGANPLREKKQSIPILFLEKKARFFAGSTMTALSDNRITYETADEAKIRESGTSNAFTYFFLKAVSSGSKAGDAFVTAKRQLDLNKEVNQLTLLEYVLYGDPTLSAGRRA
;
A
#
# COMPACT_ATOMS: atom_id res chain seq x y z
N MET A 1 27.86 -63.01 22.37
CA MET A 1 29.30 -62.81 22.65
C MET A 1 29.46 -61.47 23.35
N ASN A 2 30.38 -61.42 24.32
CA ASN A 2 31.05 -60.28 25.00
C ASN A 2 30.35 -58.89 24.93
N GLU A 3 29.85 -58.24 25.99
CA GLU A 3 30.28 -58.06 27.40
C GLU A 3 31.29 -56.90 27.62
N ARG A 4 31.06 -56.11 28.71
CA ARG A 4 31.85 -55.00 29.32
C ARG A 4 31.55 -53.61 28.74
N ASN A 5 31.23 -52.57 29.52
CA ASN A 5 31.63 -52.06 30.85
C ASN A 5 32.93 -51.22 30.84
N GLY A 6 32.84 -49.99 31.33
CA GLY A 6 33.97 -49.09 31.63
C GLY A 6 33.51 -47.83 32.36
N VAL A 7 34.03 -47.59 33.57
CA VAL A 7 33.70 -46.44 34.44
C VAL A 7 34.98 -45.65 34.75
N SER A 8 34.82 -44.35 35.03
CA SER A 8 35.86 -43.41 35.48
C SER A 8 36.74 -43.91 36.64
N PRO A 9 38.00 -43.44 36.73
CA PRO A 9 38.39 -42.72 37.95
C PRO A 9 39.19 -41.42 37.72
N GLN A 10 39.39 -40.67 38.81
CA GLN A 10 40.01 -39.33 38.90
C GLN A 10 41.51 -39.36 39.27
N VAL A 11 42.14 -38.16 39.37
CA VAL A 11 43.21 -37.79 40.34
C VAL A 11 44.62 -38.36 40.02
N LEU A 12 45.79 -37.69 40.18
CA LEU A 12 46.25 -36.41 40.77
C LEU A 12 47.46 -35.88 39.90
N LEU A 13 48.44 -35.00 40.19
CA LEU A 13 48.95 -34.16 41.32
C LEU A 13 49.89 -33.04 40.77
N VAL A 14 50.40 -32.18 41.66
CA VAL A 14 51.60 -31.30 41.58
C VAL A 14 51.38 -29.83 41.19
N VAL A 15 52.06 -28.94 41.94
CA VAL A 15 51.97 -27.48 41.94
C VAL A 15 53.36 -26.88 41.71
N THR A 16 53.46 -25.78 40.96
CA THR A 16 54.51 -24.75 41.19
C THR A 16 54.04 -23.36 40.78
N THR A 17 54.46 -22.34 41.53
CA THR A 17 54.08 -20.92 41.36
C THR A 17 55.11 -20.13 40.57
N ALA A 18 54.70 -19.38 39.54
CA ALA A 18 55.45 -18.21 39.05
C ALA A 18 54.58 -17.22 38.24
N THR A 19 54.57 -15.98 38.72
CA THR A 19 54.02 -14.75 38.15
C THR A 19 54.24 -14.53 36.64
N ILE A 20 53.17 -14.27 35.87
CA ILE A 20 53.21 -13.41 34.68
C ILE A 20 52.08 -12.35 34.76
N VAL A 21 52.46 -11.13 34.40
CA VAL A 21 51.72 -9.85 34.49
C VAL A 21 50.27 -9.90 33.99
N VAL A 22 49.34 -9.38 34.79
CA VAL A 22 47.98 -9.01 34.33
C VAL A 22 48.06 -7.70 33.54
N LEU A 23 47.65 -7.72 32.27
CA LEU A 23 47.45 -6.51 31.47
C LEU A 23 46.20 -6.64 30.56
N ALA A 24 45.11 -7.13 31.15
CA ALA A 24 43.77 -6.96 30.60
C ALA A 24 43.17 -5.66 31.14
N VAL A 25 42.89 -4.70 30.25
CA VAL A 25 42.50 -3.33 30.62
C VAL A 25 41.14 -3.31 31.32
N ALA A 26 41.08 -2.65 32.47
CA ALA A 26 39.83 -2.39 33.17
C ALA A 26 39.00 -1.31 32.43
N PHE A 27 38.07 -1.75 31.59
CA PHE A 27 37.02 -0.90 31.00
C PHE A 27 35.59 -1.38 31.33
N ALA A 28 35.46 -2.10 32.45
CA ALA A 28 34.18 -2.52 33.05
C ALA A 28 33.64 -1.52 34.09
N GLY A 29 34.02 -0.24 33.96
CA GLY A 29 33.57 0.86 34.83
C GLY A 29 33.07 2.04 33.99
N CYS A 30 32.10 2.78 34.53
CA CYS A 30 31.56 4.02 33.95
C CYS A 30 30.73 3.91 32.65
N MET A 31 30.22 2.72 32.29
CA MET A 31 28.87 2.68 31.71
C MET A 31 27.86 2.82 32.86
N GLY A 32 27.55 4.07 33.21
CA GLY A 32 26.43 4.34 34.12
C GLY A 32 25.14 3.81 33.49
N LYS A 33 24.25 3.20 34.30
CA LYS A 33 22.90 2.87 33.82
C LYS A 33 22.28 4.17 33.25
N PRO A 34 21.68 4.16 32.04
CA PRO A 34 21.02 5.34 31.53
C PRO A 34 19.97 5.79 32.56
N THR A 35 20.07 7.04 33.00
CA THR A 35 19.21 7.55 34.06
C THR A 35 17.78 7.54 33.56
N ALA A 36 16.92 6.71 34.16
CA ALA A 36 15.56 6.47 33.71
C ALA A 36 14.78 7.79 33.62
N THR A 37 14.57 8.28 32.40
CA THR A 37 14.01 9.62 32.19
C THR A 37 12.49 9.55 32.16
N GLU A 38 11.85 10.10 33.19
CA GLU A 38 10.39 10.25 33.25
C GLU A 38 9.95 11.60 32.68
N LEU A 39 8.92 11.57 31.85
CA LEU A 39 8.25 12.75 31.30
C LEU A 39 6.76 12.65 31.61
N ALA A 40 6.23 13.62 32.34
CA ALA A 40 4.80 13.87 32.39
C ALA A 40 4.33 14.65 31.16
N VAL A 41 3.17 14.32 30.62
CA VAL A 41 2.49 15.10 29.58
C VAL A 41 1.12 15.50 30.12
N SER A 42 0.83 16.81 30.13
CA SER A 42 -0.48 17.35 30.46
C SER A 42 -1.15 17.88 29.21
N ILE A 43 -2.37 17.43 28.95
CA ILE A 43 -3.10 17.64 27.69
C ILE A 43 -4.43 18.33 27.99
N THR A 44 -4.64 19.48 27.37
CA THR A 44 -5.89 20.24 27.43
C THR A 44 -6.49 20.43 26.04
N GLY A 45 -7.80 20.71 25.97
CA GLY A 45 -8.42 21.26 24.77
C GLY A 45 -8.39 22.79 24.77
N PRO A 46 -9.01 23.43 23.76
CA PRO A 46 -9.01 24.90 23.61
C PRO A 46 -9.79 25.63 24.71
N ASP A 47 -10.68 24.93 25.42
CA ASP A 47 -11.48 25.52 26.50
C ASP A 47 -10.77 25.36 27.86
N GLY A 48 -9.53 24.85 27.86
CA GLY A 48 -8.73 24.55 29.06
C GLY A 48 -9.15 23.27 29.79
N GLU A 49 -10.10 22.51 29.23
CA GLU A 49 -10.57 21.24 29.77
C GLU A 49 -9.48 20.17 29.65
N ARG A 50 -9.38 19.22 30.60
CA ARG A 50 -8.41 18.13 30.49
C ARG A 50 -8.91 17.03 29.57
N VAL A 51 -8.05 16.60 28.65
CA VAL A 51 -8.46 15.82 27.48
C VAL A 51 -7.74 14.48 27.42
N SER A 52 -8.46 13.38 27.63
CA SER A 52 -7.94 12.02 27.40
C SER A 52 -7.70 11.79 25.90
N ALA A 53 -6.50 11.34 25.54
CA ALA A 53 -5.96 11.28 24.18
C ALA A 53 -4.87 10.19 24.09
N ASP A 54 -4.54 9.71 22.90
CA ASP A 54 -3.42 8.80 22.70
C ASP A 54 -2.10 9.58 22.60
N VAL A 55 -1.03 9.01 23.16
CA VAL A 55 0.29 9.65 23.29
C VAL A 55 1.39 8.70 22.84
N ALA A 56 2.18 9.09 21.84
CA ALA A 56 3.28 8.31 21.30
C ALA A 56 4.59 9.12 21.26
N VAL A 57 5.72 8.47 21.54
CA VAL A 57 7.06 9.06 21.46
C VAL A 57 7.93 8.30 20.47
N TYR A 58 8.58 9.03 19.57
CA TYR A 58 9.47 8.49 18.55
C TYR A 58 10.89 9.06 18.69
N ALA A 59 11.90 8.28 18.32
CA ALA A 59 13.25 8.77 18.01
C ALA A 59 13.50 8.58 16.51
N GLY A 60 13.47 9.68 15.75
CA GLY A 60 13.28 9.60 14.30
C GLY A 60 11.95 8.92 14.00
N GLU A 61 11.99 7.82 13.26
CA GLU A 61 10.81 7.01 12.89
C GLU A 61 10.57 5.83 13.86
N THR A 62 11.50 5.53 14.76
CA THR A 62 11.35 4.42 15.73
C THR A 62 10.45 4.82 16.89
N LEU A 63 9.29 4.17 17.03
CA LEU A 63 8.43 4.28 18.22
C LEU A 63 9.17 3.76 19.46
N LEU A 64 9.34 4.62 20.46
CA LEU A 64 9.93 4.27 21.76
C LEU A 64 8.87 3.81 22.77
N GLN A 65 7.74 4.51 22.82
CA GLN A 65 6.68 4.24 23.78
C GLN A 65 5.34 4.82 23.30
N GLN A 66 4.25 4.13 23.58
CA GLN A 66 2.89 4.61 23.40
C GLN A 66 2.08 4.37 24.69
N THR A 67 1.17 5.29 25.02
CA THR A 67 0.28 5.19 26.18
C THR A 67 -0.98 6.05 25.97
N ALA A 68 -2.06 5.71 26.65
CA ALA A 68 -3.23 6.58 26.73
C ALA A 68 -3.04 7.62 27.84
N ALA A 69 -3.35 8.88 27.56
CA ALA A 69 -3.52 9.89 28.59
C ALA A 69 -4.93 9.79 29.18
N THR A 70 -5.02 9.71 30.50
CA THR A 70 -6.30 9.66 31.25
C THR A 70 -6.45 10.96 32.03
N GLU A 71 -7.63 11.58 31.98
CA GLU A 71 -7.87 12.93 32.53
C GLU A 71 -6.81 13.96 32.08
N GLY A 72 -6.44 13.90 30.79
CA GLY A 72 -5.41 14.77 30.22
C GLY A 72 -4.02 14.59 30.82
N ARG A 73 -3.68 13.40 31.34
CA ARG A 73 -2.34 13.09 31.85
C ARG A 73 -1.81 11.75 31.33
N ALA A 74 -0.62 11.79 30.75
CA ALA A 74 0.21 10.62 30.47
C ALA A 74 1.54 10.72 31.21
N ILE A 75 2.17 9.57 31.47
CA ILE A 75 3.53 9.47 31.98
C ILE A 75 4.31 8.52 31.07
N LEU A 76 5.40 9.03 30.52
CA LEU A 76 6.35 8.31 29.68
C LEU A 76 7.63 8.08 30.47
N LYS A 77 8.27 6.92 30.31
CA LYS A 77 9.37 6.46 31.16
C LYS A 77 10.51 5.88 30.32
N ASP A 78 11.69 5.80 30.95
CA ASP A 78 12.90 5.20 30.37
C ASP A 78 13.32 5.82 29.02
N LEU A 79 12.92 7.06 28.76
CA LEU A 79 13.26 7.77 27.53
C LEU A 79 14.80 7.98 27.45
N PRO A 80 15.43 7.77 26.29
CA PRO A 80 16.89 7.80 26.15
C PRO A 80 17.43 9.23 26.35
N GLN A 81 17.99 9.49 27.54
CA GLN A 81 18.43 10.81 27.97
C GLN A 81 19.38 11.48 26.97
N GLY A 82 19.10 12.74 26.61
CA GLY A 82 19.90 13.51 25.65
C GLY A 82 19.53 13.30 24.18
N SER A 83 18.75 12.27 23.83
CA SER A 83 18.24 12.09 22.46
C SER A 83 17.17 13.11 22.11
N LYS A 84 17.17 13.56 20.84
CA LYS A 84 16.05 14.27 20.25
C LYS A 84 14.90 13.27 20.01
N VAL A 85 13.71 13.63 20.46
CA VAL A 85 12.50 12.78 20.38
C VAL A 85 11.28 13.60 19.99
N THR A 86 10.36 12.98 19.27
CA THR A 86 9.11 13.58 18.80
C THR A 86 7.95 12.98 19.58
N LEU A 87 7.24 13.81 20.34
CA LEU A 87 5.97 13.46 20.98
C LEU A 87 4.83 13.75 20.00
N ILE A 88 3.96 12.78 19.75
CA ILE A 88 2.71 12.95 19.00
C ILE A 88 1.55 12.67 19.95
N VAL A 89 0.55 13.56 19.95
CA VAL A 89 -0.72 13.38 20.65
C VAL A 89 -1.87 13.43 19.66
N SER A 90 -2.74 12.43 19.70
CA SER A 90 -3.88 12.27 18.79
C SER A 90 -5.18 12.00 19.55
N LYS A 91 -6.28 12.55 19.05
CA LYS A 91 -7.63 12.33 19.59
C LYS A 91 -8.70 12.60 18.54
N PRO A 92 -9.74 11.74 18.44
CA PRO A 92 -10.94 12.02 17.64
C PRO A 92 -11.53 13.42 17.89
N GLY A 93 -11.75 14.17 16.82
CA GLY A 93 -12.23 15.56 16.86
C GLY A 93 -11.17 16.65 17.14
N PHE A 94 -9.88 16.32 17.22
CA PHE A 94 -8.78 17.28 17.46
C PHE A 94 -7.65 17.13 16.42
N GLU A 95 -6.97 18.21 16.06
CA GLU A 95 -5.81 18.16 15.16
C GLU A 95 -4.64 17.43 15.85
N PRO A 96 -4.04 16.38 15.24
CA PRO A 96 -2.89 15.68 15.80
C PRO A 96 -1.75 16.67 16.07
N THR A 97 -1.30 16.71 17.32
CA THR A 97 -0.37 17.73 17.81
C THR A 97 0.98 17.08 18.09
N GLN A 98 2.00 17.43 17.30
CA GLN A 98 3.37 16.98 17.53
C GLN A 98 4.25 18.06 18.19
N THR A 99 5.22 17.64 18.99
CA THR A 99 6.28 18.52 19.49
C THR A 99 7.61 17.78 19.62
N GLU A 100 8.70 18.43 19.22
CA GLU A 100 10.06 17.88 19.36
C GLU A 100 10.71 18.41 20.65
N PHE A 101 11.42 17.54 21.35
CA PHE A 101 12.18 17.90 22.55
C PHE A 101 13.41 17.02 22.73
N VAL A 102 14.28 17.38 23.67
CA VAL A 102 15.41 16.53 24.09
C VAL A 102 15.00 15.78 25.36
N ALA A 103 15.08 14.46 25.36
CA ALA A 103 14.71 13.64 26.52
C ALA A 103 15.54 14.04 27.76
N GLY A 104 14.85 14.39 28.85
CA GLY A 104 15.48 14.85 30.10
C GLY A 104 15.75 16.35 30.18
N SER A 105 15.49 17.12 29.12
CA SER A 105 15.54 18.60 29.17
C SER A 105 14.34 19.22 29.90
N LYS A 106 13.22 18.48 30.02
CA LYS A 106 11.98 18.90 30.69
C LYS A 106 11.33 17.70 31.39
N PRO A 107 10.86 17.83 32.64
CA PRO A 107 10.09 16.78 33.33
C PRO A 107 8.60 16.81 33.00
N LEU A 108 8.11 17.89 32.38
CA LEU A 108 6.71 18.12 32.02
C LEU A 108 6.62 18.80 30.66
N LEU A 109 5.75 18.30 29.79
CA LEU A 109 5.24 19.02 28.62
C LEU A 109 3.76 19.37 28.82
N LEU A 110 3.39 20.58 28.41
CA LEU A 110 2.02 21.05 28.32
C LEU A 110 1.64 21.10 26.85
N LEU A 111 0.52 20.49 26.48
CA LEU A 111 -0.01 20.49 25.11
C LEU A 111 -1.48 20.90 25.11
N GLU A 112 -1.80 21.91 24.33
CA GLU A 112 -3.17 22.31 24.00
C GLU A 112 -3.52 21.72 22.64
N LEU A 113 -4.50 20.82 22.60
CA LEU A 113 -5.02 20.26 21.37
C LEU A 113 -6.01 21.24 20.75
N LYS A 114 -5.81 21.58 19.49
CA LYS A 114 -6.81 22.32 18.71
C LYS A 114 -7.95 21.38 18.35
N LYS A 115 -9.19 21.81 18.53
CA LYS A 115 -10.35 21.12 17.92
C LYS A 115 -10.13 21.10 16.40
N ALA A 116 -10.32 19.94 15.77
CA ALA A 116 -10.24 19.82 14.33
C ALA A 116 -11.27 20.77 13.71
N THR A 117 -10.85 21.55 12.71
CA THR A 117 -11.81 22.38 11.98
C THR A 117 -12.63 21.46 11.08
N ALA A 118 -13.72 20.92 11.64
CA ALA A 118 -14.61 20.00 10.95
C ALA A 118 -15.01 20.60 9.59
N VAL A 119 -14.68 19.89 8.51
CA VAL A 119 -15.09 20.30 7.16
C VAL A 119 -16.62 20.34 7.15
N ALA A 120 -17.19 21.44 6.69
CA ALA A 120 -18.62 21.70 6.81
C ALA A 120 -19.43 20.76 5.89
N ARG A 121 -19.72 19.54 6.36
CA ARG A 121 -20.44 18.52 5.62
C ARG A 121 -21.89 18.97 5.41
N VAL A 122 -22.31 19.12 4.15
CA VAL A 122 -23.74 19.16 3.81
C VAL A 122 -24.22 17.72 3.76
N GLN A 123 -25.35 17.41 4.40
CA GLN A 123 -25.87 16.05 4.53
C GLN A 123 -25.99 15.37 3.15
N GLY A 124 -25.44 14.16 3.04
CA GLY A 124 -25.40 13.40 1.80
C GLY A 124 -24.38 13.90 0.77
N THR A 125 -23.33 14.65 1.19
CA THR A 125 -22.23 15.12 0.32
C THR A 125 -20.85 14.96 0.97
N ALA A 126 -19.88 14.48 0.19
CA ALA A 126 -18.50 14.27 0.61
C ALA A 126 -17.54 14.41 -0.58
N ASP A 127 -16.31 14.87 -0.36
CA ASP A 127 -15.21 14.78 -1.32
C ASP A 127 -14.64 13.36 -1.41
N PHE A 128 -14.71 12.60 -0.32
CA PHE A 128 -14.17 11.25 -0.19
C PHE A 128 -15.16 10.32 0.54
N LEU A 129 -15.43 9.16 -0.05
CA LEU A 129 -16.18 8.08 0.59
C LEU A 129 -15.26 6.90 0.92
N ILE A 130 -15.37 6.35 2.13
CA ILE A 130 -14.70 5.11 2.54
C ILE A 130 -15.78 4.05 2.78
N VAL A 131 -15.83 3.02 1.93
CA VAL A 131 -16.96 2.07 1.88
C VAL A 131 -16.57 0.63 2.24
N SER A 132 -17.48 -0.08 2.91
CA SER A 132 -17.36 -1.53 3.15
C SER A 132 -18.74 -2.15 3.46
N VAL A 133 -18.77 -3.46 3.76
CA VAL A 133 -19.97 -4.22 4.11
C VAL A 133 -19.76 -4.88 5.47
N ARG A 134 -20.45 -4.37 6.50
CA ARG A 134 -20.29 -4.79 7.91
C ARG A 134 -20.43 -6.29 8.06
N ASN A 135 -21.57 -6.86 7.67
CA ASN A 135 -21.88 -8.28 7.90
C ASN A 135 -20.88 -9.22 7.20
N ARG A 136 -20.21 -8.75 6.13
CA ARG A 136 -19.13 -9.50 5.46
C ARG A 136 -17.76 -9.34 6.13
N LEU A 137 -17.43 -8.16 6.65
CA LEU A 137 -16.28 -8.01 7.56
C LEU A 137 -16.44 -8.92 8.78
N GLU A 138 -17.62 -8.93 9.39
CA GLU A 138 -17.95 -9.80 10.53
C GLU A 138 -17.89 -11.30 10.16
N SER A 139 -18.31 -11.67 8.95
CA SER A 139 -18.21 -13.05 8.45
C SER A 139 -16.77 -13.50 8.16
N LYS A 140 -15.90 -12.62 7.64
CA LYS A 140 -14.53 -12.97 7.21
C LYS A 140 -13.47 -12.82 8.33
N TYR A 141 -13.71 -11.94 9.31
CA TYR A 141 -12.75 -11.59 10.37
C TYR A 141 -13.29 -11.77 11.81
N GLY A 142 -14.60 -11.97 11.99
CA GLY A 142 -15.27 -11.93 13.28
C GLY A 142 -15.60 -10.51 13.76
N SER A 143 -16.70 -10.35 14.51
CA SER A 143 -17.30 -9.05 14.86
C SER A 143 -16.39 -8.09 15.63
N GLN A 144 -15.44 -8.59 16.43
CA GLN A 144 -14.45 -7.75 17.13
C GLN A 144 -13.51 -7.06 16.14
N THR A 145 -12.85 -7.84 15.28
CA THR A 145 -11.92 -7.35 14.26
C THR A 145 -12.61 -6.45 13.24
N ALA A 146 -13.83 -6.82 12.82
CA ALA A 146 -14.66 -5.98 11.95
C ALA A 146 -14.96 -4.61 12.59
N SER A 147 -15.25 -4.58 13.90
CA SER A 147 -15.46 -3.33 14.63
C SER A 147 -14.17 -2.49 14.71
N GLU A 148 -13.00 -3.12 14.85
CA GLU A 148 -11.70 -2.42 14.81
C GLU A 148 -11.43 -1.81 13.43
N ILE A 149 -11.65 -2.58 12.35
CA ILE A 149 -11.52 -2.13 10.96
C ILE A 149 -12.41 -0.91 10.71
N ILE A 150 -13.68 -0.96 11.12
CA ILE A 150 -14.63 0.15 10.97
C ILE A 150 -14.17 1.38 11.79
N GLY A 151 -13.68 1.18 13.02
CA GLY A 151 -13.09 2.24 13.84
C GLY A 151 -11.78 2.84 13.25
N LYS A 152 -11.08 2.10 12.38
CA LYS A 152 -9.93 2.61 11.62
C LYS A 152 -10.34 3.31 10.32
N MET A 153 -11.40 2.87 9.64
CA MET A 153 -12.01 3.64 8.54
C MET A 153 -12.42 5.04 9.01
N GLN A 154 -12.98 5.15 10.23
CA GLN A 154 -13.32 6.43 10.86
C GLN A 154 -12.08 7.28 11.16
N ARG A 155 -11.02 6.71 11.75
CA ARG A 155 -9.75 7.42 11.98
C ARG A 155 -9.05 7.85 10.68
N LEU A 156 -9.18 7.10 9.59
CA LEU A 156 -8.68 7.51 8.27
C LEU A 156 -9.47 8.71 7.72
N ALA A 157 -10.79 8.75 7.90
CA ALA A 157 -11.60 9.93 7.56
C ALA A 157 -11.18 11.18 8.34
N GLU A 158 -10.95 11.06 9.65
CA GLU A 158 -10.46 12.17 10.49
C GLU A 158 -9.05 12.64 10.06
N ALA A 159 -8.17 11.70 9.68
CA ALA A 159 -6.84 12.02 9.17
C ALA A 159 -6.94 12.84 7.87
N VAL A 160 -7.71 12.37 6.88
CA VAL A 160 -7.89 13.03 5.57
C VAL A 160 -8.55 14.41 5.71
N GLU A 161 -9.57 14.54 6.55
CA GLU A 161 -10.18 15.86 6.85
C GLU A 161 -9.18 16.82 7.50
N THR A 162 -8.21 16.31 8.26
CA THR A 162 -7.19 17.13 8.92
C THR A 162 -6.01 17.48 8.01
N THR A 163 -5.51 16.55 7.20
CA THR A 163 -4.27 16.73 6.39
C THR A 163 -4.54 17.20 4.96
N GLU A 164 -5.60 16.71 4.33
CA GLU A 164 -5.94 17.01 2.92
C GLU A 164 -7.13 17.97 2.79
N LYS A 165 -7.85 18.23 3.89
CA LYS A 165 -9.01 19.14 3.99
C LYS A 165 -10.17 18.77 3.03
N LEU A 166 -10.37 17.46 2.81
CA LEU A 166 -11.45 16.88 2.01
C LEU A 166 -12.59 16.41 2.93
N SER A 167 -13.84 16.80 2.66
CA SER A 167 -15.01 16.29 3.41
C SER A 167 -15.09 14.78 3.26
N THR A 168 -15.03 14.01 4.35
CA THR A 168 -14.92 12.55 4.29
C THR A 168 -16.01 11.84 5.07
N GLN A 169 -16.63 10.82 4.46
CA GLN A 169 -17.63 9.98 5.12
C GLN A 169 -17.31 8.49 4.99
N VAL A 170 -17.49 7.76 6.11
CA VAL A 170 -17.48 6.30 6.14
C VAL A 170 -18.90 5.81 5.89
N VAL A 171 -19.10 4.91 4.93
CA VAL A 171 -20.43 4.37 4.60
C VAL A 171 -20.38 2.85 4.59
N LEU A 172 -21.16 2.23 5.48
CA LEU A 172 -21.38 0.79 5.49
C LEU A 172 -22.61 0.50 4.63
N LEU A 173 -22.41 -0.22 3.52
CA LEU A 173 -23.45 -0.35 2.49
C LEU A 173 -24.69 -1.09 3.00
N ASP A 174 -24.52 -1.99 3.97
CA ASP A 174 -25.53 -2.82 4.63
C ASP A 174 -26.03 -2.23 5.96
N ASP A 175 -25.74 -0.96 6.24
CA ASP A 175 -26.19 -0.22 7.42
C ASP A 175 -27.30 0.79 7.04
N THR A 176 -28.39 0.82 7.80
CA THR A 176 -29.55 1.70 7.50
C THR A 176 -29.20 3.17 7.60
N ASP A 177 -28.54 3.58 8.68
CA ASP A 177 -28.33 5.00 8.98
C ASP A 177 -27.27 5.61 8.05
N SER A 178 -26.18 4.86 7.81
CA SER A 178 -25.13 5.22 6.84
C SER A 178 -25.67 5.48 5.43
N MET A 179 -26.64 4.68 4.99
CA MET A 179 -27.23 4.79 3.64
C MET A 179 -28.37 5.84 3.61
N ALA A 180 -29.07 6.05 4.73
CA ALA A 180 -30.13 7.04 4.84
C ALA A 180 -29.64 8.48 4.62
N GLU A 181 -28.40 8.81 5.02
CA GLU A 181 -27.79 10.13 4.75
C GLU A 181 -27.83 10.53 3.27
N PHE A 182 -27.68 9.56 2.36
CA PHE A 182 -27.68 9.77 0.91
C PHE A 182 -29.06 9.56 0.27
N ASN A 183 -30.09 9.29 1.08
CA ASN A 183 -31.41 8.81 0.65
C ASN A 183 -31.30 7.50 -0.17
N ALA A 184 -30.45 6.58 0.31
CA ALA A 184 -30.23 5.25 -0.28
C ALA A 184 -30.78 4.14 0.63
N THR A 185 -31.06 2.97 0.06
CA THR A 185 -31.53 1.79 0.80
C THR A 185 -30.34 0.88 1.13
N GLN A 186 -30.29 0.35 2.36
CA GLN A 186 -29.23 -0.57 2.78
C GLN A 186 -29.19 -1.87 1.94
N LEU A 187 -27.97 -2.33 1.68
CA LEU A 187 -27.61 -3.49 0.87
C LEU A 187 -27.99 -4.81 1.55
N GLN A 188 -29.19 -5.32 1.25
CA GLN A 188 -29.71 -6.59 1.79
C GLN A 188 -28.84 -7.82 1.46
N SER A 189 -28.04 -7.74 0.38
CA SER A 189 -27.10 -8.79 -0.01
C SER A 189 -26.10 -8.23 -1.02
N ALA A 190 -24.80 -8.31 -0.73
CA ALA A 190 -23.74 -7.82 -1.61
C ALA A 190 -23.45 -8.80 -2.78
N SER A 191 -24.42 -9.00 -3.68
CA SER A 191 -24.10 -9.48 -5.04
C SER A 191 -23.35 -8.40 -5.80
N GLU A 192 -22.72 -8.77 -6.91
CA GLU A 192 -21.90 -7.85 -7.69
C GLU A 192 -22.71 -6.63 -8.19
N GLU A 193 -23.90 -6.89 -8.73
CA GLU A 193 -24.82 -5.89 -9.28
C GLU A 193 -25.46 -5.04 -8.15
N ARG A 194 -25.84 -5.68 -7.04
CA ARG A 194 -26.44 -4.97 -5.90
C ARG A 194 -25.42 -4.06 -5.21
N THR A 195 -24.15 -4.46 -5.19
CA THR A 195 -23.07 -3.61 -4.65
C THR A 195 -22.73 -2.46 -5.60
N LEU A 196 -22.77 -2.70 -6.92
CA LEU A 196 -22.66 -1.63 -7.94
C LEU A 196 -23.78 -0.60 -7.79
N ALA A 197 -25.04 -1.05 -7.75
CA ALA A 197 -26.18 -0.15 -7.59
C ALA A 197 -26.09 0.67 -6.29
N ALA A 198 -25.69 0.05 -5.17
CA ALA A 198 -25.50 0.74 -3.90
C ALA A 198 -24.40 1.81 -3.98
N ILE A 199 -23.20 1.47 -4.49
CA ILE A 199 -22.09 2.42 -4.60
C ILE A 199 -22.40 3.53 -5.62
N ASN A 200 -22.99 3.23 -6.77
CA ASN A 200 -23.26 4.24 -7.79
C ASN A 200 -24.36 5.21 -7.36
N ILE A 201 -25.31 4.79 -6.51
CA ILE A 201 -26.22 5.72 -5.82
C ILE A 201 -25.42 6.67 -4.90
N LEU A 202 -24.47 6.17 -4.09
CA LEU A 202 -23.63 7.03 -3.26
C LEU A 202 -22.82 8.03 -4.09
N VAL A 203 -22.19 7.58 -5.19
CA VAL A 203 -21.43 8.45 -6.10
C VAL A 203 -22.30 9.54 -6.72
N LEU A 204 -23.51 9.19 -7.19
CA LEU A 204 -24.47 10.14 -7.76
C LEU A 204 -24.98 11.20 -6.77
N LYS A 205 -25.16 10.79 -5.50
CA LYS A 205 -25.69 11.65 -4.43
C LYS A 205 -24.58 12.54 -3.85
N ALA A 206 -23.49 11.91 -3.40
CA ALA A 206 -22.40 12.58 -2.70
C ALA A 206 -21.49 13.39 -3.63
N LYS A 207 -21.37 12.96 -4.89
CA LYS A 207 -20.47 13.50 -5.92
C LYS A 207 -19.01 13.63 -5.43
N PRO A 208 -18.43 12.54 -4.90
CA PRO A 208 -17.07 12.57 -4.39
C PRO A 208 -16.07 12.71 -5.53
N LYS A 209 -14.85 13.11 -5.19
CA LYS A 209 -13.67 12.99 -6.05
C LYS A 209 -12.99 11.63 -5.87
N TYR A 210 -13.13 11.04 -4.68
CA TYR A 210 -12.42 9.84 -4.26
C TYR A 210 -13.37 8.80 -3.64
N LEU A 211 -13.10 7.52 -3.87
CA LEU A 211 -13.74 6.37 -3.24
C LEU A 211 -12.66 5.39 -2.78
N LEU A 212 -12.68 4.97 -1.51
CA LEU A 212 -11.84 3.91 -0.98
C LEU A 212 -12.69 2.71 -0.59
N ILE A 213 -12.52 1.59 -1.29
CA ILE A 213 -13.15 0.32 -0.97
C ILE A 213 -12.29 -0.41 0.06
N VAL A 214 -12.86 -0.78 1.21
CA VAL A 214 -12.14 -1.51 2.27
C VAL A 214 -12.60 -2.96 2.30
N GLY A 215 -11.71 -3.86 1.88
CA GLY A 215 -11.97 -5.28 1.65
C GLY A 215 -11.81 -5.70 0.18
N GLY A 216 -11.49 -6.97 -0.04
CA GLY A 216 -11.46 -7.63 -1.34
C GLY A 216 -12.79 -8.33 -1.69
N GLU A 217 -12.71 -9.29 -2.60
CA GLU A 217 -13.83 -9.93 -3.30
C GLU A 217 -14.99 -10.40 -2.39
N LYS A 218 -14.66 -11.06 -1.28
CA LYS A 218 -15.64 -11.59 -0.31
C LYS A 218 -16.40 -10.51 0.46
N ILE A 219 -15.91 -9.27 0.47
CA ILE A 219 -16.50 -8.13 1.20
C ILE A 219 -17.23 -7.21 0.23
N VAL A 220 -16.49 -6.52 -0.63
CA VAL A 220 -17.02 -5.75 -1.77
C VAL A 220 -16.47 -6.42 -3.03
N PRO A 221 -17.29 -7.07 -3.87
CA PRO A 221 -16.79 -7.77 -5.04
C PRO A 221 -16.11 -6.81 -6.02
N PHE A 222 -15.16 -7.32 -6.80
CA PHE A 222 -14.79 -6.69 -8.06
C PHE A 222 -15.93 -6.87 -9.05
N GLN A 223 -16.08 -5.93 -9.97
CA GLN A 223 -17.01 -6.08 -11.08
C GLN A 223 -16.38 -6.96 -12.16
N ARG A 224 -17.16 -7.88 -12.71
CA ARG A 224 -16.84 -8.70 -13.88
C ARG A 224 -17.44 -8.06 -15.13
N ILE A 225 -16.59 -7.85 -16.13
CA ILE A 225 -16.96 -7.36 -17.45
C ILE A 225 -16.31 -8.28 -18.48
N GLN A 226 -17.04 -8.72 -19.50
CA GLN A 226 -16.48 -9.53 -20.57
C GLN A 226 -15.24 -8.85 -21.19
N ASN A 227 -14.17 -9.61 -21.43
CA ASN A 227 -12.94 -9.07 -22.00
C ASN A 227 -13.20 -8.42 -23.38
N PRO A 228 -12.91 -7.12 -23.57
CA PRO A 228 -13.16 -6.43 -24.83
C PRO A 228 -12.50 -7.07 -26.05
N LEU A 229 -11.37 -7.77 -25.87
CA LEU A 229 -10.67 -8.45 -26.96
C LEU A 229 -11.48 -9.58 -27.62
N MET A 230 -12.53 -10.10 -26.96
CA MET A 230 -13.47 -11.06 -27.58
C MET A 230 -14.20 -10.47 -28.79
N HIS A 231 -14.41 -9.14 -28.80
CA HIS A 231 -15.19 -8.44 -29.83
C HIS A 231 -14.32 -7.58 -30.76
N ALA A 232 -13.00 -7.57 -30.55
CA ALA A 232 -12.06 -6.79 -31.35
C ALA A 232 -12.07 -7.19 -32.83
N PRO A 233 -11.81 -6.26 -33.78
CA PRO A 233 -11.66 -6.58 -35.21
C PRO A 233 -10.57 -7.62 -35.51
N GLU A 234 -9.58 -7.75 -34.62
CA GLU A 234 -8.48 -8.72 -34.68
C GLU A 234 -8.58 -9.77 -33.55
N SER A 235 -9.78 -10.12 -33.09
CA SER A 235 -9.99 -11.04 -31.96
C SER A 235 -9.36 -12.43 -32.14
N ASP A 236 -9.17 -12.90 -33.37
CA ASP A 236 -8.38 -14.12 -33.67
C ASP A 236 -6.90 -13.98 -33.28
N ALA A 237 -6.30 -12.80 -33.44
CA ALA A 237 -4.90 -12.55 -33.03
C ALA A 237 -4.76 -12.49 -31.50
N PHE A 238 -5.82 -12.10 -30.79
CA PHE A 238 -5.90 -12.08 -29.33
C PHE A 238 -6.54 -13.33 -28.71
N GLN A 239 -6.79 -14.38 -29.51
CA GLN A 239 -7.57 -15.55 -29.09
C GLN A 239 -7.02 -16.24 -27.83
N PHE A 240 -5.69 -16.35 -27.73
CA PHE A 240 -5.03 -16.95 -26.56
C PHE A 240 -5.20 -16.13 -25.27
N ILE A 241 -5.49 -14.82 -25.38
CA ILE A 241 -5.72 -13.94 -24.22
C ILE A 241 -7.15 -14.14 -23.74
N TRP A 242 -8.15 -13.87 -24.57
CA TRP A 242 -9.54 -13.87 -24.12
C TRP A 242 -10.12 -15.26 -23.84
N GLN A 243 -9.45 -16.34 -24.26
CA GLN A 243 -9.80 -17.71 -23.84
C GLN A 243 -9.38 -18.02 -22.40
N THR A 244 -8.30 -17.40 -21.89
CA THR A 244 -7.88 -17.47 -20.48
C THR A 244 -8.60 -16.38 -19.68
N ASP A 245 -8.40 -15.14 -20.07
CA ASP A 245 -8.98 -13.93 -19.48
C ASP A 245 -10.37 -13.65 -20.10
N THR A 246 -11.38 -14.44 -19.76
CA THR A 246 -12.75 -14.26 -20.29
C THR A 246 -13.49 -13.06 -19.67
N GLU A 247 -13.24 -12.75 -18.40
CA GLU A 247 -13.85 -11.62 -17.67
C GLU A 247 -12.79 -10.78 -16.93
N VAL A 248 -12.82 -9.47 -17.14
CA VAL A 248 -11.98 -8.50 -16.43
C VAL A 248 -12.54 -8.24 -15.03
N LEU A 249 -11.74 -8.55 -14.00
CA LEU A 249 -11.98 -8.15 -12.63
C LEU A 249 -11.57 -6.68 -12.45
N THR A 250 -12.51 -5.81 -12.17
CA THR A 250 -12.28 -4.35 -12.20
C THR A 250 -13.08 -3.59 -11.14
N ASP A 251 -12.54 -2.45 -10.71
CA ASP A 251 -13.26 -1.44 -9.93
C ASP A 251 -13.81 -0.30 -10.80
N ASN A 252 -13.60 -0.31 -12.12
CA ASN A 252 -13.93 0.81 -13.00
C ASN A 252 -15.43 1.22 -13.00
N PRO A 253 -16.43 0.31 -12.93
CA PRO A 253 -17.85 0.70 -12.84
C PRO A 253 -18.22 1.46 -11.56
N TYR A 254 -17.50 1.24 -10.44
CA TYR A 254 -17.66 2.02 -9.20
C TYR A 254 -17.13 3.46 -9.34
N ALA A 255 -16.37 3.74 -10.40
CA ALA A 255 -15.81 5.06 -10.69
C ALA A 255 -16.75 5.95 -11.52
N ILE A 256 -17.92 5.46 -11.94
CA ILE A 256 -18.83 6.12 -12.88
C ILE A 256 -19.99 6.78 -12.14
N ALA A 257 -20.28 8.04 -12.44
CA ALA A 257 -21.41 8.79 -11.89
C ALA A 257 -22.72 8.50 -12.66
N ALA A 258 -23.04 7.22 -12.88
CA ALA A 258 -24.25 6.75 -13.54
C ALA A 258 -24.76 5.44 -12.90
N LEU A 259 -26.08 5.22 -12.92
CA LEU A 259 -26.69 3.99 -12.41
C LEU A 259 -26.35 2.80 -13.31
N ASP A 260 -26.08 1.65 -12.70
CA ASP A 260 -25.96 0.33 -13.32
C ASP A 260 -25.00 0.24 -14.53
N SER A 261 -24.00 1.13 -14.57
CA SER A 261 -23.10 1.35 -15.69
C SER A 261 -21.94 0.34 -15.77
N LYS A 262 -22.27 -0.93 -16.04
CA LYS A 262 -21.29 -1.90 -16.55
C LYS A 262 -21.00 -1.62 -18.03
N CYS A 263 -19.90 -0.94 -18.30
CA CYS A 263 -19.43 -0.59 -19.64
C CYS A 263 -17.90 -0.70 -19.73
N SER A 264 -17.39 -1.15 -20.88
CA SER A 264 -15.96 -1.30 -21.16
C SER A 264 -15.28 -0.03 -21.67
N ASP A 265 -16.07 0.94 -22.12
CA ASP A 265 -15.70 2.22 -22.74
C ASP A 265 -15.99 3.44 -21.86
N CYS A 266 -16.47 3.24 -20.62
CA CYS A 266 -16.75 4.31 -19.68
C CYS A 266 -15.49 4.79 -18.94
N GLN A 267 -15.01 6.00 -19.25
CA GLN A 267 -13.94 6.65 -18.49
C GLN A 267 -14.40 6.94 -17.04
N PRO A 268 -13.51 6.79 -16.04
CA PRO A 268 -13.84 7.09 -14.65
C PRO A 268 -14.17 8.58 -14.47
N ASP A 269 -15.27 8.88 -13.76
CA ASP A 269 -15.63 10.22 -13.27
C ASP A 269 -14.82 10.57 -12.01
N ILE A 270 -14.72 9.60 -11.10
CA ILE A 270 -14.07 9.72 -9.79
C ILE A 270 -12.85 8.80 -9.70
N ALA A 271 -11.98 9.02 -8.72
CA ALA A 271 -10.88 8.12 -8.43
C ALA A 271 -11.31 7.03 -7.43
N VAL A 272 -11.11 5.76 -7.80
CA VAL A 272 -11.32 4.61 -6.90
C VAL A 272 -9.97 4.04 -6.48
N GLY A 273 -9.78 3.82 -5.19
CA GLY A 273 -8.74 2.97 -4.62
C GLY A 273 -9.36 1.87 -3.75
N ARG A 274 -8.59 0.84 -3.44
CA ARG A 274 -9.05 -0.30 -2.64
C ARG A 274 -7.99 -0.80 -1.66
N LEU A 275 -8.39 -1.25 -0.48
CA LEU A 275 -7.57 -2.09 0.41
C LEU A 275 -8.01 -3.55 0.22
N PRO A 276 -7.31 -4.36 -0.61
CA PRO A 276 -7.66 -5.76 -0.84
C PRO A 276 -7.18 -6.66 0.29
N ASP A 277 -7.85 -7.80 0.48
CA ASP A 277 -7.58 -8.71 1.61
C ASP A 277 -7.61 -10.20 1.23
N GLY A 278 -7.35 -10.52 -0.03
CA GLY A 278 -7.12 -11.89 -0.51
C GLY A 278 -8.34 -12.81 -0.54
N THR A 279 -8.10 -14.05 -0.93
CA THR A 279 -9.11 -15.10 -1.15
C THR A 279 -9.37 -15.98 0.06
N GLU A 280 -8.49 -16.02 1.06
CA GLU A 280 -8.66 -16.83 2.26
C GLU A 280 -9.86 -16.40 3.12
N ASP A 281 -10.16 -17.13 4.19
CA ASP A 281 -10.97 -16.65 5.31
C ASP A 281 -10.04 -16.54 6.52
N PHE A 282 -10.14 -15.43 7.27
CA PHE A 282 -9.15 -15.14 8.31
C PHE A 282 -9.51 -15.81 9.63
N ALA A 283 -8.49 -16.35 10.31
CA ALA A 283 -8.63 -16.75 11.71
C ALA A 283 -8.95 -15.52 12.57
N GLN A 284 -9.78 -15.70 13.60
CA GLN A 284 -10.14 -14.63 14.53
C GLN A 284 -8.88 -14.02 15.17
N GLY A 285 -8.52 -12.81 14.73
CA GLY A 285 -7.31 -12.09 15.16
C GLY A 285 -6.27 -11.81 14.08
N ASP A 286 -6.42 -12.25 12.81
CA ASP A 286 -5.66 -11.61 11.72
C ASP A 286 -6.17 -10.18 11.52
N ALA A 287 -5.24 -9.24 11.42
CA ALA A 287 -5.50 -7.82 11.42
C ALA A 287 -5.26 -7.15 10.04
N LEU A 288 -5.10 -7.89 8.94
CA LEU A 288 -4.65 -7.38 7.63
C LEU A 288 -5.21 -6.00 7.22
N LEU A 289 -6.54 -5.87 7.06
CA LEU A 289 -7.18 -4.59 6.72
C LEU A 289 -6.98 -3.53 7.82
N SER A 290 -6.94 -3.96 9.07
CA SER A 290 -6.66 -3.12 10.23
C SER A 290 -5.24 -2.54 10.21
N THR A 291 -4.26 -3.32 9.74
CA THR A 291 -2.87 -2.91 9.53
C THR A 291 -2.77 -1.97 8.32
N MET A 292 -3.40 -2.30 7.19
CA MET A 292 -3.43 -1.43 6.01
C MET A 292 -4.05 -0.05 6.31
N LEU A 293 -5.09 0.00 7.14
CA LEU A 293 -5.70 1.27 7.56
C LEU A 293 -4.79 2.08 8.50
N ASP A 294 -4.12 1.46 9.48
CA ASP A 294 -3.12 2.17 10.30
C ASP A 294 -1.95 2.69 9.43
N ASN A 295 -1.51 1.92 8.42
CA ASN A 295 -0.50 2.35 7.45
C ASN A 295 -0.98 3.55 6.61
N ALA A 296 -2.23 3.55 6.13
CA ALA A 296 -2.81 4.68 5.42
C ALA A 296 -2.93 5.94 6.31
N ILE A 297 -3.36 5.78 7.57
CA ILE A 297 -3.40 6.85 8.57
C ILE A 297 -1.99 7.43 8.82
N ALA A 298 -0.97 6.58 8.97
CA ALA A 298 0.42 7.02 9.11
C ALA A 298 0.92 7.77 7.86
N ALA A 299 0.57 7.29 6.67
CA ALA A 299 0.93 7.90 5.38
C ALA A 299 0.33 9.30 5.15
N HIS A 300 -0.69 9.72 5.91
CA HIS A 300 -1.17 11.11 5.91
C HIS A 300 -0.32 12.06 6.75
N ASN A 301 0.32 11.55 7.81
CA ASN A 301 1.21 12.33 8.68
C ASN A 301 2.60 12.55 8.05
N PHE A 302 3.03 11.63 7.17
CA PHE A 302 4.30 11.71 6.44
C PHE A 302 4.07 11.95 4.94
N ARG A 303 4.65 13.01 4.38
CA ARG A 303 4.71 13.22 2.91
C ARG A 303 6.15 13.05 2.44
N PRO A 304 6.49 11.97 1.70
CA PRO A 304 7.84 11.75 1.20
C PRO A 304 8.28 12.87 0.23
N THR A 305 9.59 13.02 0.06
CA THR A 305 10.15 13.74 -1.08
C THR A 305 10.22 12.80 -2.29
N PHE A 306 9.71 13.27 -3.42
CA PHE A 306 9.84 12.65 -4.72
C PHE A 306 11.07 13.26 -5.41
N SER A 307 12.21 12.59 -5.27
CA SER A 307 13.48 12.94 -5.91
C SER A 307 13.93 11.90 -6.94
N TYR A 308 13.67 10.62 -6.69
CA TYR A 308 14.15 9.51 -7.51
C TYR A 308 13.15 8.33 -7.52
N ALA A 309 13.08 7.63 -8.66
CA ALA A 309 12.27 6.43 -8.85
C ALA A 309 13.11 5.30 -9.48
N SER A 310 13.07 4.11 -8.87
CA SER A 310 13.76 2.91 -9.39
C SER A 310 12.94 2.24 -10.49
N LYS A 311 13.63 1.75 -11.53
CA LYS A 311 13.05 1.02 -12.66
C LYS A 311 13.59 -0.42 -12.72
N MET A 312 12.72 -1.42 -12.59
CA MET A 312 13.05 -2.84 -12.84
C MET A 312 12.27 -3.32 -14.06
N ILE A 313 13.00 -3.69 -15.12
CA ILE A 313 12.47 -3.70 -16.48
C ILE A 313 12.98 -4.94 -17.21
N SER A 314 12.07 -5.79 -17.70
CA SER A 314 12.41 -6.94 -18.53
C SER A 314 13.04 -6.46 -19.85
N SER A 315 14.11 -7.11 -20.33
CA SER A 315 14.81 -6.65 -21.54
C SER A 315 14.00 -6.79 -22.84
N ASP A 316 12.94 -7.61 -22.81
CA ASP A 316 11.98 -7.79 -23.88
C ASP A 316 10.74 -6.89 -23.79
N SER A 317 10.61 -6.07 -22.73
CA SER A 317 9.53 -5.08 -22.62
C SER A 317 9.82 -3.79 -23.41
N TYR A 318 8.77 -3.06 -23.78
CA TYR A 318 8.86 -1.92 -24.69
C TYR A 318 9.08 -0.59 -23.95
N TYR A 319 10.06 -0.57 -23.05
CA TYR A 319 10.20 0.43 -21.99
C TYR A 319 10.65 1.85 -22.40
N HIS A 320 11.09 2.07 -23.64
CA HIS A 320 11.79 3.31 -24.04
C HIS A 320 10.96 4.61 -23.93
N TYR A 321 9.63 4.53 -23.80
CA TYR A 321 8.79 5.70 -23.51
C TYR A 321 9.08 6.31 -22.13
N LEU A 322 9.60 5.52 -21.18
CA LEU A 322 9.92 5.93 -19.82
C LEU A 322 11.16 6.85 -19.74
N ASP A 323 11.90 7.00 -20.83
CA ASP A 323 13.01 7.96 -20.97
C ASP A 323 12.51 9.40 -21.20
N ARG A 324 11.20 9.58 -21.42
CA ARG A 324 10.55 10.89 -21.62
C ARG A 324 9.81 11.39 -20.37
N LEU A 325 10.07 10.81 -19.19
CA LEU A 325 9.45 11.19 -17.92
C LEU A 325 10.26 12.33 -17.23
N PRO A 326 9.60 13.30 -16.58
CA PRO A 326 10.21 14.58 -16.20
C PRO A 326 10.93 14.58 -14.83
N PHE A 327 11.47 13.43 -14.42
CA PHE A 327 12.15 13.23 -13.13
C PHE A 327 13.58 12.71 -13.31
N GLU A 328 14.44 13.00 -12.33
CA GLU A 328 15.80 12.48 -12.31
C GLU A 328 15.76 10.97 -12.06
N THR A 329 16.03 10.20 -13.12
CA THR A 329 16.40 8.80 -13.00
C THR A 329 17.92 8.75 -12.85
N ASP A 330 18.42 8.45 -11.65
CA ASP A 330 19.72 7.80 -11.56
C ASP A 330 19.69 6.54 -12.43
N SER A 331 20.83 6.22 -13.05
CA SER A 331 20.95 5.42 -14.26
C SER A 331 20.69 3.91 -14.11
N GLN A 332 19.99 3.51 -13.04
CA GLN A 332 19.65 2.12 -12.73
C GLN A 332 18.42 1.64 -13.52
N PHE A 333 18.55 1.65 -14.86
CA PHE A 333 17.80 0.75 -15.71
C PHE A 333 18.28 -0.68 -15.42
N ALA A 334 17.61 -1.35 -14.47
CA ALA A 334 17.79 -2.78 -14.27
C ALA A 334 17.09 -3.52 -15.41
N ILE A 335 17.76 -3.57 -16.57
CA ILE A 335 17.42 -4.44 -17.71
C ILE A 335 17.62 -5.88 -17.23
N VAL A 336 16.53 -6.53 -16.81
CA VAL A 336 16.57 -7.87 -16.24
C VAL A 336 16.93 -8.88 -17.33
N PRO A 337 18.00 -9.69 -17.15
CA PRO A 337 18.85 -9.80 -15.96
C PRO A 337 20.16 -8.97 -16.01
N PRO A 338 20.50 -8.26 -14.92
CA PRO A 338 21.86 -8.18 -14.43
C PRO A 338 21.96 -9.08 -13.19
N ALA A 339 22.62 -10.23 -13.31
CA ALA A 339 23.01 -11.13 -12.21
C ALA A 339 21.90 -11.75 -11.29
N PHE A 340 20.60 -11.44 -11.44
CA PHE A 340 19.49 -12.08 -10.69
C PHE A 340 19.20 -13.55 -11.10
N GLY A 341 20.24 -14.33 -11.39
CA GLY A 341 20.18 -15.62 -12.06
C GLY A 341 19.80 -16.82 -11.20
N VAL A 342 18.56 -16.90 -10.72
CA VAL A 342 17.94 -18.17 -10.30
C VAL A 342 17.04 -18.66 -11.44
N LYS A 343 17.28 -19.86 -11.96
CA LYS A 343 16.38 -20.47 -12.97
C LYS A 343 15.14 -21.03 -12.28
N LEU A 344 13.97 -20.79 -12.88
CA LEU A 344 12.63 -21.20 -12.40
C LEU A 344 12.44 -22.71 -12.12
N ILE A 345 13.41 -23.55 -12.48
CA ILE A 345 13.45 -24.98 -12.15
C ILE A 345 13.74 -25.20 -10.66
N ASP A 346 14.37 -24.24 -9.97
CA ASP A 346 14.72 -24.34 -8.54
C ASP A 346 13.90 -23.38 -7.66
N LEU A 347 12.60 -23.67 -7.54
CA LEU A 347 11.69 -23.04 -6.57
C LEU A 347 12.00 -23.39 -5.10
N SER A 348 13.09 -24.12 -4.82
CA SER A 348 13.54 -24.42 -3.45
C SER A 348 14.61 -23.44 -2.94
N TYR A 349 15.15 -22.59 -3.82
CA TYR A 349 16.28 -21.72 -3.51
C TYR A 349 15.85 -20.37 -2.91
N ASN A 350 16.37 -20.07 -1.72
CA ASN A 350 16.26 -18.76 -1.07
C ASN A 350 17.55 -17.96 -1.37
N PRO A 351 17.55 -17.00 -2.32
CA PRO A 351 18.79 -16.43 -2.83
C PRO A 351 19.39 -15.38 -1.88
N GLY A 352 20.66 -15.57 -1.54
CA GLY A 352 21.50 -14.57 -0.85
C GLY A 352 21.86 -13.34 -1.70
N SER A 353 20.95 -12.86 -2.55
CA SER A 353 21.07 -11.67 -3.41
C SER A 353 20.17 -10.50 -2.97
N SER A 354 19.53 -10.63 -1.80
CA SER A 354 18.59 -9.63 -1.24
C SER A 354 19.16 -8.21 -1.19
N GLY A 355 20.48 -8.05 -1.08
CA GLY A 355 21.17 -6.76 -1.06
C GLY A 355 20.89 -5.87 -2.28
N GLU A 356 21.04 -6.37 -3.51
CA GLU A 356 20.75 -5.55 -4.70
C GLU A 356 19.26 -5.21 -4.82
N LEU A 357 18.38 -6.12 -4.41
CA LEU A 357 16.94 -5.86 -4.40
C LEU A 357 16.61 -4.77 -3.37
N HIS A 358 17.20 -4.81 -2.18
CA HIS A 358 17.11 -3.75 -1.18
C HIS A 358 17.64 -2.40 -1.68
N GLU A 359 18.79 -2.36 -2.37
CA GLU A 359 19.30 -1.14 -3.01
C GLU A 359 18.29 -0.57 -4.02
N ARG A 360 17.68 -1.41 -4.86
CA ARG A 360 16.64 -0.98 -5.81
C ARG A 360 15.38 -0.48 -5.11
N PHE A 361 15.00 -1.06 -3.97
CA PHE A 361 13.87 -0.60 -3.15
C PHE A 361 14.20 0.59 -2.21
N LYS A 362 15.39 1.19 -2.25
CA LYS A 362 15.67 2.44 -1.49
C LYS A 362 14.88 3.66 -1.95
N SER A 363 14.37 3.67 -3.19
CA SER A 363 13.55 4.77 -3.70
C SER A 363 12.15 4.78 -3.05
N ASN A 364 11.52 5.95 -3.08
CA ASN A 364 10.12 6.13 -2.68
C ASN A 364 9.13 5.77 -3.81
N THR A 365 9.63 5.42 -5.00
CA THR A 365 8.81 5.07 -6.16
C THR A 365 9.49 3.97 -6.95
N VAL A 366 8.77 2.87 -7.16
CA VAL A 366 9.26 1.67 -7.84
C VAL A 366 8.36 1.37 -9.02
N PHE A 367 8.94 1.33 -10.21
CA PHE A 367 8.28 0.91 -11.43
C PHE A 367 8.81 -0.46 -11.87
N LEU A 368 7.87 -1.38 -12.11
CA LEU A 368 8.14 -2.73 -12.62
C LEU A 368 7.51 -2.82 -14.02
N SER A 369 8.27 -3.13 -15.07
CA SER A 369 7.73 -3.54 -16.39
C SER A 369 8.29 -4.91 -16.73
N VAL A 370 7.51 -5.95 -16.41
CA VAL A 370 7.98 -7.33 -16.25
C VAL A 370 6.86 -8.30 -16.58
N HIS A 371 7.20 -9.56 -16.86
CA HIS A 371 6.20 -10.62 -16.98
C HIS A 371 5.61 -10.94 -15.60
N GLY A 372 4.40 -11.46 -15.57
CA GLY A 372 3.78 -11.98 -14.35
C GLY A 372 2.92 -13.21 -14.65
N ASN A 373 2.79 -14.11 -13.67
CA ASN A 373 2.08 -15.39 -13.84
C ASN A 373 0.58 -15.31 -13.53
N GLU A 374 -0.19 -16.22 -14.13
CA GLU A 374 -1.62 -16.42 -13.87
C GLU A 374 -1.87 -16.93 -12.43
N PRO A 375 -2.97 -16.55 -11.75
CA PRO A 375 -3.46 -17.27 -10.57
C PRO A 375 -3.83 -18.73 -10.92
N LEU A 376 -3.98 -19.67 -9.98
CA LEU A 376 -3.89 -19.58 -8.52
C LEU A 376 -2.47 -19.85 -7.99
N GLN A 377 -1.44 -19.76 -8.84
CA GLN A 377 -0.04 -19.89 -8.40
C GLN A 377 0.35 -18.73 -7.46
N GLU A 378 1.33 -18.97 -6.58
CA GLU A 378 2.04 -17.89 -5.89
C GLU A 378 2.54 -16.87 -6.93
N GLN A 379 2.33 -15.58 -6.67
CA GLN A 379 2.64 -14.56 -7.65
C GLN A 379 4.15 -14.46 -7.89
N ALA A 380 4.56 -14.57 -9.15
CA ALA A 380 5.93 -14.36 -9.59
C ALA A 380 5.95 -13.23 -10.62
N LEU A 381 6.89 -12.31 -10.46
CA LEU A 381 7.24 -11.31 -11.47
C LEU A 381 8.60 -11.67 -12.06
N GLU A 382 8.67 -11.75 -13.39
CA GLU A 382 9.80 -12.30 -14.14
C GLU A 382 10.37 -11.30 -15.16
N GLY A 383 11.69 -11.23 -15.24
CA GLY A 383 12.38 -10.62 -16.37
C GLY A 383 12.87 -11.69 -17.35
N ARG A 384 12.99 -11.32 -18.63
CA ARG A 384 13.39 -12.19 -19.73
C ARG A 384 14.41 -11.49 -20.63
N GLU A 385 15.33 -12.28 -21.17
CA GLU A 385 16.24 -11.82 -22.23
C GLU A 385 15.50 -11.69 -23.57
N ARG A 386 15.76 -10.61 -24.33
CA ARG A 386 15.04 -10.34 -25.59
C ARG A 386 15.29 -11.42 -26.63
N GLY A 387 14.25 -12.21 -26.91
CA GLY A 387 14.30 -13.38 -27.80
C GLY A 387 14.55 -14.71 -27.08
N SER A 388 14.63 -14.70 -25.74
CA SER A 388 14.64 -15.89 -24.89
C SER A 388 13.23 -16.25 -24.41
N ILE A 389 13.05 -17.52 -24.06
CA ILE A 389 11.87 -18.03 -23.33
C ILE A 389 12.19 -18.31 -21.85
N GLU A 390 13.44 -18.13 -21.42
CA GLU A 390 13.83 -18.34 -20.03
C GLU A 390 13.54 -17.09 -19.18
N GLY A 391 12.71 -17.27 -18.14
CA GLY A 391 12.42 -16.27 -17.11
C GLY A 391 13.40 -16.31 -15.94
N PHE A 392 13.65 -15.12 -15.40
CA PHE A 392 14.44 -14.86 -14.20
C PHE A 392 13.55 -14.20 -13.15
N LEU A 393 13.53 -14.73 -11.93
CA LEU A 393 12.70 -14.20 -10.85
C LEU A 393 13.19 -12.79 -10.42
N VAL A 394 12.32 -11.80 -10.57
CA VAL A 394 12.53 -10.44 -10.06
C VAL A 394 11.95 -10.30 -8.66
N LEU A 395 10.74 -10.84 -8.45
CA LEU A 395 10.03 -10.75 -7.18
C LEU A 395 8.96 -11.85 -7.05
N ASN A 396 8.92 -12.50 -5.88
CA ASN A 396 7.78 -13.27 -5.38
C ASN A 396 7.45 -12.81 -3.95
N PRO A 397 6.32 -13.21 -3.35
CA PRO A 397 6.00 -13.02 -1.94
C PRO A 397 7.13 -13.33 -0.95
N GLY A 398 7.90 -14.40 -1.16
CA GLY A 398 9.03 -14.72 -0.28
C GLY A 398 10.15 -13.66 -0.28
N LEU A 399 10.51 -13.13 -1.45
CA LEU A 399 11.43 -12.00 -1.56
C LEU A 399 10.80 -10.68 -1.09
N ALA A 400 9.51 -10.47 -1.40
CA ALA A 400 8.76 -9.30 -0.97
C ALA A 400 8.67 -9.19 0.55
N ASP A 401 8.51 -10.31 1.26
CA ASP A 401 8.43 -10.31 2.72
C ASP A 401 9.70 -9.74 3.39
N SER A 402 10.85 -9.83 2.72
CA SER A 402 12.14 -9.33 3.22
C SER A 402 12.35 -7.81 3.10
N ILE A 403 11.50 -7.10 2.35
CA ILE A 403 11.71 -5.70 1.96
C ILE A 403 10.87 -4.74 2.82
N ASP A 404 11.43 -3.57 3.13
CA ASP A 404 10.70 -2.43 3.68
C ASP A 404 10.02 -1.62 2.56
N TYR A 405 8.72 -1.31 2.73
CA TYR A 405 7.92 -0.54 1.78
C TYR A 405 7.41 0.80 2.34
N ASP A 406 7.94 1.27 3.48
CA ASP A 406 7.50 2.54 4.06
C ASP A 406 7.60 3.72 3.07
N GLY A 407 6.51 4.48 2.99
CA GLY A 407 6.33 5.58 2.06
C GLY A 407 6.27 5.22 0.57
N LYS A 408 6.35 3.95 0.16
CA LYS A 408 6.58 3.60 -1.25
C LYS A 408 5.35 3.68 -2.15
N ILE A 409 5.61 4.03 -3.39
CA ILE A 409 4.68 4.13 -4.51
C ILE A 409 5.07 3.08 -5.52
N VAL A 410 4.14 2.22 -5.93
CA VAL A 410 4.47 1.12 -6.82
C VAL A 410 3.52 1.07 -8.02
N LEU A 411 4.11 0.87 -9.20
CA LEU A 411 3.38 0.57 -10.43
C LEU A 411 3.98 -0.68 -11.08
N ALA A 412 3.14 -1.70 -11.26
CA ALA A 412 3.47 -2.96 -11.92
C ALA A 412 2.77 -3.06 -13.29
N ASP A 413 3.53 -2.73 -14.33
CA ASP A 413 3.27 -3.03 -15.72
C ASP A 413 3.61 -4.51 -15.98
N SER A 414 2.71 -5.39 -15.56
CA SER A 414 2.88 -6.84 -15.62
C SER A 414 1.55 -7.58 -15.62
N CYS A 415 1.46 -8.67 -16.38
CA CYS A 415 0.29 -9.55 -16.36
C CYS A 415 -0.03 -10.03 -14.93
N TYR A 416 -1.29 -9.92 -14.53
CA TYR A 416 -1.78 -10.31 -13.19
C TYR A 416 -1.07 -9.62 -12.01
N GLY A 417 -0.34 -8.51 -12.25
CA GLY A 417 0.45 -7.77 -11.26
C GLY A 417 -0.35 -7.31 -10.04
N ALA A 418 -1.63 -7.00 -10.25
CA ALA A 418 -2.60 -6.62 -9.23
C ALA A 418 -3.78 -7.62 -9.13
N ASN A 419 -3.64 -8.87 -9.58
CA ASN A 419 -4.76 -9.82 -9.56
C ASN A 419 -5.24 -10.12 -8.11
N PRO A 420 -6.56 -10.00 -7.82
CA PRO A 420 -7.08 -10.14 -6.46
C PRO A 420 -7.34 -11.59 -6.03
N LEU A 421 -7.21 -12.58 -6.91
CA LEU A 421 -7.57 -13.98 -6.67
C LEU A 421 -6.40 -14.81 -6.11
N ARG A 422 -5.71 -14.26 -5.10
CA ARG A 422 -4.60 -14.90 -4.39
C ARG A 422 -4.73 -14.70 -2.88
N GLU A 423 -4.18 -15.62 -2.11
CA GLU A 423 -4.09 -15.45 -0.64
C GLU A 423 -3.12 -14.30 -0.30
N LYS A 424 -3.24 -13.72 0.90
CA LYS A 424 -2.33 -12.69 1.46
C LYS A 424 -0.86 -13.04 1.23
N LYS A 425 -0.47 -14.26 1.58
CA LYS A 425 0.91 -14.77 1.47
C LYS A 425 1.35 -15.09 0.05
N GLN A 426 0.43 -15.09 -0.91
CA GLN A 426 0.68 -15.35 -2.32
C GLN A 426 0.65 -14.07 -3.16
N SER A 427 0.29 -12.93 -2.57
CA SER A 427 -0.06 -11.69 -3.26
C SER A 427 0.93 -10.56 -2.94
N ILE A 428 1.75 -10.21 -3.94
CA ILE A 428 2.70 -9.10 -3.88
C ILE A 428 2.03 -7.76 -3.49
N PRO A 429 0.91 -7.32 -4.13
CA PRO A 429 0.28 -6.04 -3.77
C PRO A 429 -0.26 -6.02 -2.33
N ILE A 430 -0.75 -7.15 -1.80
CA ILE A 430 -1.25 -7.23 -0.42
C ILE A 430 -0.08 -7.07 0.57
N LEU A 431 1.03 -7.79 0.36
CA LEU A 431 2.23 -7.69 1.20
C LEU A 431 2.83 -6.28 1.20
N PHE A 432 2.82 -5.60 0.04
CA PHE A 432 3.31 -4.23 -0.07
C PHE A 432 2.50 -3.27 0.81
N LEU A 433 1.16 -3.36 0.78
CA LEU A 433 0.26 -2.50 1.56
C LEU A 433 0.27 -2.84 3.05
N GLU A 434 0.41 -4.12 3.42
CA GLU A 434 0.63 -4.54 4.80
C GLU A 434 1.97 -4.01 5.35
N LYS A 435 2.98 -3.88 4.50
CA LYS A 435 4.32 -3.34 4.82
C LYS A 435 4.48 -1.84 4.49
N LYS A 436 3.38 -1.08 4.54
CA LYS A 436 3.32 0.39 4.48
C LYS A 436 3.55 1.06 3.11
N ALA A 437 3.47 0.35 1.99
CA ALA A 437 3.35 1.02 0.69
C ALA A 437 2.13 1.96 0.70
N ARG A 438 2.29 3.20 0.22
CA ARG A 438 1.22 4.20 0.14
C ARG A 438 0.13 3.76 -0.83
N PHE A 439 0.56 3.25 -1.99
CA PHE A 439 -0.30 2.65 -3.00
C PHE A 439 0.47 1.76 -3.97
N PHE A 440 -0.25 0.80 -4.55
CA PHE A 440 0.18 -0.10 -5.61
C PHE A 440 -0.81 0.01 -6.77
N ALA A 441 -0.32 0.16 -8.00
CA ALA A 441 -1.13 0.12 -9.22
C ALA A 441 -0.64 -0.99 -10.15
N GLY A 442 -1.54 -1.66 -10.86
CA GLY A 442 -1.18 -2.72 -11.81
C GLY A 442 -2.41 -3.37 -12.45
N SER A 443 -2.19 -4.27 -13.41
CA SER A 443 -3.27 -5.02 -14.07
C SER A 443 -3.76 -6.22 -13.25
N THR A 444 -5.06 -6.44 -13.20
CA THR A 444 -5.67 -7.67 -12.67
C THR A 444 -5.50 -8.88 -13.59
N MET A 445 -5.08 -8.71 -14.85
CA MET A 445 -5.00 -9.77 -15.86
C MET A 445 -3.90 -9.54 -16.93
N THR A 446 -4.02 -10.06 -18.16
CA THR A 446 -3.00 -9.93 -19.21
C THR A 446 -2.83 -8.49 -19.73
N ALA A 447 -1.86 -7.79 -19.15
CA ALA A 447 -1.46 -6.45 -19.58
C ALA A 447 -0.83 -6.48 -20.98
N LEU A 448 -1.40 -5.71 -21.91
CA LEU A 448 -0.85 -5.51 -23.24
C LEU A 448 0.02 -4.26 -23.34
N SER A 449 1.04 -4.30 -24.20
CA SER A 449 1.94 -3.18 -24.54
C SER A 449 2.22 -3.12 -26.04
N ASP A 450 2.47 -1.92 -26.56
CA ASP A 450 2.74 -1.63 -27.97
C ASP A 450 4.25 -1.62 -28.26
N ASN A 451 4.67 -2.44 -29.23
CA ASN A 451 6.07 -2.58 -29.64
C ASN A 451 6.58 -1.48 -30.60
N ARG A 452 5.71 -0.59 -31.07
CA ARG A 452 6.03 0.48 -32.02
C ARG A 452 6.64 1.73 -31.36
N ILE A 453 6.58 1.81 -30.02
CA ILE A 453 7.16 2.92 -29.25
C ILE A 453 8.60 2.60 -28.87
N THR A 454 9.54 3.26 -29.55
CA THR A 454 10.98 3.16 -29.34
C THR A 454 11.53 4.48 -28.81
N TYR A 455 12.80 4.51 -28.40
CA TYR A 455 13.46 5.75 -27.95
C TYR A 455 13.37 6.88 -28.99
N GLU A 456 13.46 6.52 -30.27
CA GLU A 456 13.40 7.42 -31.44
C GLU A 456 11.96 7.89 -31.73
N THR A 457 10.96 7.03 -31.50
CA THR A 457 9.54 7.35 -31.77
C THR A 457 8.76 7.84 -30.55
N ALA A 458 9.34 7.84 -29.34
CA ALA A 458 8.67 8.29 -28.12
C ALA A 458 8.46 9.82 -28.06
N ASP A 459 7.32 10.28 -28.57
CA ASP A 459 6.72 11.57 -28.23
C ASP A 459 5.33 11.38 -27.58
N GLU A 460 4.81 12.37 -26.86
CA GLU A 460 3.57 12.22 -26.09
C GLU A 460 2.31 12.03 -26.96
N ALA A 461 2.37 12.34 -28.26
CA ALA A 461 1.27 12.07 -29.18
C ALA A 461 1.27 10.58 -29.58
N LYS A 462 2.45 10.01 -29.88
CA LYS A 462 2.59 8.58 -30.20
C LYS A 462 2.42 7.67 -28.98
N ILE A 463 2.92 8.06 -27.81
CA ILE A 463 2.68 7.33 -26.54
C ILE A 463 1.17 7.29 -26.23
N ARG A 464 0.42 8.33 -26.60
CA ARG A 464 -1.05 8.35 -26.52
C ARG A 464 -1.70 7.50 -27.61
N GLU A 465 -1.21 7.57 -28.84
CA GLU A 465 -1.74 6.82 -30.00
C GLU A 465 -1.61 5.30 -29.83
N SER A 466 -0.49 4.84 -29.25
CA SER A 466 -0.27 3.43 -28.91
C SER A 466 -1.32 2.91 -27.93
N GLY A 467 -1.76 3.75 -27.00
CA GLY A 467 -2.64 3.33 -25.91
C GLY A 467 -1.97 2.25 -25.05
N THR A 468 -2.74 1.25 -24.64
CA THR A 468 -2.30 0.08 -23.86
C THR A 468 -1.55 0.47 -22.57
N SER A 469 -0.80 -0.46 -21.96
CA SER A 469 -0.06 -0.15 -20.73
C SER A 469 0.97 0.98 -20.92
N ASN A 470 1.58 1.12 -22.11
CA ASN A 470 2.55 2.18 -22.39
C ASN A 470 1.96 3.58 -22.14
N ALA A 471 0.74 3.84 -22.65
CA ALA A 471 0.07 5.12 -22.44
C ALA A 471 -0.30 5.31 -20.96
N PHE A 472 -0.96 4.31 -20.37
CA PHE A 472 -1.45 4.38 -19.00
C PHE A 472 -0.30 4.63 -18.01
N THR A 473 0.75 3.81 -18.06
CA THR A 473 1.92 3.87 -17.17
C THR A 473 2.67 5.20 -17.34
N TYR A 474 2.88 5.68 -18.57
CA TYR A 474 3.52 6.96 -18.84
C TYR A 474 2.77 8.13 -18.20
N PHE A 475 1.47 8.25 -18.48
CA PHE A 475 0.68 9.38 -17.98
C PHE A 475 0.43 9.29 -16.47
N PHE A 476 0.36 8.09 -15.89
CA PHE A 476 0.33 7.89 -14.45
C PHE A 476 1.64 8.38 -13.79
N LEU A 477 2.80 7.88 -14.24
CA LEU A 477 4.10 8.27 -13.69
C LEU A 477 4.38 9.76 -13.89
N LYS A 478 3.99 10.34 -15.03
CA LYS A 478 4.07 11.78 -15.29
C LYS A 478 3.26 12.57 -14.24
N ALA A 479 2.00 12.19 -13.99
CA ALA A 479 1.16 12.85 -12.99
C ALA A 479 1.70 12.65 -11.55
N VAL A 480 2.07 11.43 -11.16
CA VAL A 480 2.72 11.11 -9.88
C VAL A 480 3.96 11.99 -9.66
N SER A 481 4.85 12.11 -10.66
CA SER A 481 6.06 12.93 -10.58
C SER A 481 5.81 14.45 -10.50
N SER A 482 4.60 14.91 -10.85
CA SER A 482 4.17 16.30 -10.66
C SER A 482 3.59 16.58 -9.27
N GLY A 483 3.52 15.58 -8.39
CA GLY A 483 3.00 15.69 -7.02
C GLY A 483 1.50 15.43 -6.87
N SER A 484 0.83 14.93 -7.91
CA SER A 484 -0.60 14.58 -7.87
C SER A 484 -0.91 13.53 -6.79
N LYS A 485 -2.20 13.46 -6.38
CA LYS A 485 -2.70 12.34 -5.59
C LYS A 485 -2.74 11.08 -6.46
N ALA A 486 -2.61 9.92 -5.82
CA ALA A 486 -2.65 8.62 -6.49
C ALA A 486 -3.89 8.48 -7.39
N GLY A 487 -5.06 8.82 -6.86
CA GLY A 487 -6.33 8.82 -7.57
C GLY A 487 -6.38 9.79 -8.75
N ASP A 488 -5.90 11.03 -8.57
CA ASP A 488 -5.89 12.05 -9.64
C ASP A 488 -5.01 11.60 -10.80
N ALA A 489 -3.83 11.03 -10.51
CA ALA A 489 -2.93 10.47 -11.51
C ALA A 489 -3.55 9.28 -12.24
N PHE A 490 -4.24 8.40 -11.51
CA PHE A 490 -4.90 7.21 -12.04
C PHE A 490 -6.05 7.54 -13.00
N VAL A 491 -6.94 8.45 -12.60
CA VAL A 491 -8.03 8.97 -13.44
C VAL A 491 -7.47 9.73 -14.64
N THR A 492 -6.43 10.55 -14.45
CA THR A 492 -5.77 11.27 -15.55
C THR A 492 -5.23 10.28 -16.58
N ALA A 493 -4.51 9.25 -16.16
CA ALA A 493 -3.95 8.21 -17.04
C ALA A 493 -5.03 7.47 -17.83
N LYS A 494 -6.08 6.97 -17.15
CA LYS A 494 -7.22 6.29 -17.80
C LYS A 494 -7.93 7.19 -18.83
N ARG A 495 -8.07 8.49 -18.56
CA ARG A 495 -8.64 9.47 -19.51
C ARG A 495 -7.75 9.80 -20.72
N GLN A 496 -6.49 9.32 -20.78
CA GLN A 496 -5.65 9.48 -21.97
C GLN A 496 -5.86 8.37 -23.02
N LEU A 497 -6.54 7.28 -22.66
CA LEU A 497 -6.78 6.12 -23.52
C LEU A 497 -7.86 6.40 -24.57
N ASP A 498 -7.59 5.99 -25.82
CA ASP A 498 -8.53 6.03 -26.93
C ASP A 498 -9.44 4.80 -26.91
N LEU A 499 -10.63 4.93 -26.32
CA LEU A 499 -11.53 3.81 -26.04
C LEU A 499 -12.31 3.30 -27.27
N ASN A 500 -12.06 3.87 -28.46
CA ASN A 500 -12.47 3.29 -29.74
C ASN A 500 -11.63 2.05 -30.14
N LYS A 501 -10.71 1.60 -29.28
CA LYS A 501 -9.86 0.42 -29.45
C LYS A 501 -10.06 -0.53 -28.27
N GLU A 502 -10.32 -1.80 -28.53
CA GLU A 502 -10.65 -2.80 -27.50
C GLU A 502 -9.45 -3.08 -26.58
N VAL A 503 -8.21 -3.00 -27.10
CA VAL A 503 -6.98 -3.07 -26.28
C VAL A 503 -6.89 -1.94 -25.23
N ASN A 504 -7.49 -0.78 -25.51
CA ASN A 504 -7.53 0.34 -24.58
C ASN A 504 -8.70 0.22 -23.60
N GLN A 505 -9.81 -0.38 -24.01
CA GLN A 505 -10.88 -0.78 -23.11
C GLN A 505 -10.37 -1.84 -22.11
N LEU A 506 -9.57 -2.82 -22.56
CA LEU A 506 -8.91 -3.77 -21.67
C LEU A 506 -8.02 -3.04 -20.64
N THR A 507 -7.10 -2.18 -21.07
CA THR A 507 -6.25 -1.40 -20.15
C THR A 507 -7.03 -0.47 -19.22
N LEU A 508 -8.16 0.10 -19.68
CA LEU A 508 -9.07 0.88 -18.84
C LEU A 508 -9.68 0.04 -17.72
N LEU A 509 -10.03 -1.22 -17.98
CA LEU A 509 -10.68 -2.10 -17.01
C LEU A 509 -9.67 -2.81 -16.10
N GLU A 510 -8.64 -3.41 -16.67
CA GLU A 510 -7.71 -4.30 -15.96
C GLU A 510 -6.88 -3.56 -14.89
N TYR A 511 -6.51 -2.31 -15.15
CA TYR A 511 -5.69 -1.56 -14.20
C TYR A 511 -6.53 -1.11 -13.01
N VAL A 512 -6.08 -1.49 -11.81
CA VAL A 512 -6.65 -1.11 -10.51
C VAL A 512 -5.63 -0.35 -9.66
N LEU A 513 -6.13 0.45 -8.72
CA LEU A 513 -5.35 1.18 -7.73
C LEU A 513 -5.66 0.61 -6.35
N TYR A 514 -4.63 0.13 -5.66
CA TYR A 514 -4.73 -0.32 -4.28
C TYR A 514 -3.98 0.63 -3.34
N GLY A 515 -4.51 0.83 -2.14
CA GLY A 515 -4.13 1.93 -1.24
C GLY A 515 -5.16 3.08 -1.24
N ASP A 516 -4.89 4.11 -0.44
CA ASP A 516 -5.76 5.29 -0.33
C ASP A 516 -5.55 6.24 -1.53
N PRO A 517 -6.57 6.51 -2.36
CA PRO A 517 -6.44 7.33 -3.55
C PRO A 517 -6.18 8.81 -3.25
N THR A 518 -6.42 9.27 -2.02
CA THR A 518 -6.21 10.66 -1.60
C THR A 518 -4.74 10.99 -1.27
N LEU A 519 -3.88 9.98 -1.10
CA LEU A 519 -2.46 10.18 -0.77
C LEU A 519 -1.70 10.84 -1.93
N SER A 520 -0.98 11.92 -1.64
CA SER A 520 -0.02 12.51 -2.59
C SER A 520 1.17 11.58 -2.84
N ALA A 521 1.70 11.62 -4.06
CA ALA A 521 2.99 11.02 -4.41
C ALA A 521 4.20 11.57 -3.61
N GLY A 522 4.02 12.73 -2.97
CA GLY A 522 5.07 13.43 -2.23
C GLY A 522 5.17 14.88 -2.67
N ARG A 523 6.21 15.59 -2.20
CA ARG A 523 6.62 16.88 -2.78
C ARG A 523 7.81 16.63 -3.71
N ARG A 524 7.87 17.31 -4.85
CA ARG A 524 9.15 17.44 -5.57
C ARG A 524 10.16 18.12 -4.63
N ALA A 525 11.38 17.58 -4.58
CA ALA A 525 12.48 18.13 -3.79
C ALA A 525 12.92 19.51 -4.31
#